data_AF-A0A0F9GMZ9-F1
#
_entry.id   AF-A0A0F9GMZ9-F1
#
_cell.length_a   1.000
_cell.length_b   1.000
_cell.length_c   1.000
_cell.angle_alpha   90.00
_cell.angle_beta   90.00
_cell.angle_gamma   90.00
#
_symmetry.space_group_name_H-M   'P 1'
#
loop_
_entity.id
_entity.type
_entity.pdbx_description
1 polymer ?
#
loop_
_entity_poly.entity_id
_entity_poly.type
_entity_poly.pdbx_seq_one_letter_code
_entity_poly.pdbx_strand_id
1 'polypeptide(L)'
;MERLDSDIEITQKQIDEALCPPADFGYSGDNPDMFDTWSAGPCIRTRDSGLLAKSNADSLIAHLESDPSLSDDWELVTFNHWACGWTDQVSFRTVDGHGKASRIFRVLMAWQAALDDYPVADEADWSRREHEGQVEYIRDNTPDVDIDKAPDNWPEMVFSYLWDANHYFQDTDDGGWIEDERLLEAIRALGWSEPVEI
;
A
#
# COMPACT_ATOMS: atom_id res chain seq x y z
N MET A 1 -3.52 -1.88 -19.46
CA MET A 1 -3.56 -2.82 -18.33
C MET A 1 -4.24 -4.08 -18.84
N GLU A 2 -3.55 -5.22 -18.75
CA GLU A 2 -4.12 -6.52 -19.12
C GLU A 2 -5.30 -6.86 -18.21
N ARG A 3 -6.26 -7.62 -18.71
CA ARG A 3 -7.52 -7.89 -18.01
C ARG A 3 -7.28 -8.98 -16.97
N LEU A 4 -7.39 -8.68 -15.68
CA LEU A 4 -6.99 -9.61 -14.60
C LEU A 4 -7.88 -10.88 -14.52
N ASP A 5 -9.11 -10.87 -15.05
CA ASP A 5 -10.07 -11.96 -14.86
C ASP A 5 -10.05 -13.12 -15.88
N SER A 6 -9.25 -13.10 -16.95
CA SER A 6 -9.51 -14.00 -18.10
C SER A 6 -9.22 -15.48 -17.87
N ASP A 7 -8.25 -15.83 -17.01
CA ASP A 7 -7.65 -17.18 -17.02
C ASP A 7 -7.69 -17.93 -15.67
N ILE A 8 -8.29 -17.34 -14.63
CA ILE A 8 -8.45 -18.03 -13.34
C ILE A 8 -9.72 -18.88 -13.31
N GLU A 9 -9.51 -20.17 -13.09
CA GLU A 9 -10.56 -21.12 -12.73
C GLU A 9 -10.85 -21.02 -11.23
N ILE A 10 -12.12 -20.75 -10.89
CA ILE A 10 -12.60 -20.73 -9.52
C ILE A 10 -13.34 -22.04 -9.25
N THR A 11 -12.86 -22.79 -8.26
CA THR A 11 -13.46 -24.04 -7.82
C THR A 11 -14.67 -23.79 -6.91
N GLN A 12 -15.58 -24.77 -6.84
CA GLN A 12 -16.70 -24.70 -5.89
C GLN A 12 -16.21 -24.57 -4.45
N LYS A 13 -15.10 -25.24 -4.11
CA LYS A 13 -14.49 -25.15 -2.78
C LYS A 13 -14.10 -23.70 -2.43
N GLN A 14 -13.51 -22.95 -3.36
CA GLN A 14 -13.14 -21.55 -3.13
C GLN A 14 -14.37 -20.65 -2.95
N ILE A 15 -15.47 -20.93 -3.68
CA ILE A 15 -16.74 -20.24 -3.47
C ILE A 15 -17.27 -20.53 -2.06
N ASP A 16 -17.30 -21.80 -1.68
CA ASP A 16 -17.81 -22.23 -0.37
C ASP A 16 -16.96 -21.63 0.77
N GLU A 17 -15.63 -21.58 0.61
CA GLU A 17 -14.72 -20.96 1.58
C GLU A 17 -14.92 -19.45 1.67
N ALA A 18 -15.08 -18.74 0.55
CA ALA A 18 -15.31 -17.30 0.56
C ALA A 18 -16.65 -16.93 1.20
N LEU A 19 -17.69 -17.75 0.99
CA LEU A 19 -19.02 -17.56 1.59
C LEU A 19 -19.10 -18.08 3.03
N CYS A 20 -18.07 -18.75 3.55
CA CYS A 20 -18.06 -19.27 4.91
C CYS A 20 -17.36 -18.28 5.86
N PRO A 21 -18.09 -17.57 6.73
CA PRO A 21 -17.46 -16.72 7.73
C PRO A 21 -16.67 -17.57 8.75
N PRO A 22 -15.57 -17.06 9.31
CA PRO A 22 -14.92 -17.67 10.45
C PRO A 22 -15.90 -17.87 11.62
N ALA A 23 -15.71 -18.93 12.41
CA ALA A 23 -16.65 -19.30 13.48
C ALA A 23 -16.89 -18.19 14.52
N ASP A 24 -15.88 -17.35 14.76
CA ASP A 24 -15.93 -16.24 15.71
C ASP A 24 -16.17 -14.87 15.03
N PHE A 25 -16.55 -14.87 13.74
CA PHE A 25 -16.84 -13.65 13.00
C PHE A 25 -18.28 -13.21 13.22
N GLY A 26 -18.44 -12.02 13.83
CA GLY A 26 -19.73 -11.35 13.94
C GLY A 26 -19.91 -10.33 12.82
N TYR A 27 -20.93 -10.51 11.99
CA TYR A 27 -21.35 -9.49 11.03
C TYR A 27 -22.56 -8.72 11.56
N SER A 28 -22.44 -7.40 11.62
CA SER A 28 -23.52 -6.48 12.01
C SER A 28 -23.76 -5.38 10.98
N GLY A 29 -23.35 -5.62 9.73
CA GLY A 29 -23.60 -4.68 8.64
C GLY A 29 -25.00 -4.85 8.04
N ASP A 30 -25.36 -3.93 7.13
CA ASP A 30 -26.71 -3.84 6.58
C ASP A 30 -26.91 -4.67 5.31
N ASN A 31 -25.89 -5.36 4.78
CA ASN A 31 -26.02 -6.20 3.59
C ASN A 31 -26.67 -7.55 3.96
N PRO A 32 -27.94 -7.80 3.58
CA PRO A 32 -28.62 -9.04 3.93
C PRO A 32 -28.06 -10.25 3.15
N ASP A 33 -27.32 -10.02 2.07
CA ASP A 33 -26.78 -11.07 1.20
C ASP A 33 -25.34 -11.47 1.60
N MET A 34 -24.81 -10.90 2.68
CA MET A 34 -23.49 -11.22 3.22
C MET A 34 -23.42 -12.69 3.65
N PHE A 35 -22.41 -13.40 3.15
CA PHE A 35 -22.20 -14.85 3.28
C PHE A 35 -23.20 -15.76 2.56
N ASP A 36 -24.23 -15.20 1.91
CA ASP A 36 -25.10 -15.94 0.98
C ASP A 36 -24.60 -15.79 -0.47
N THR A 37 -24.33 -14.55 -0.89
CA THR A 37 -23.76 -14.26 -2.21
C THR A 37 -22.61 -13.26 -2.18
N TRP A 38 -22.42 -12.56 -1.07
CA TRP A 38 -21.32 -11.63 -0.82
C TRP A 38 -20.34 -12.19 0.21
N SER A 39 -19.11 -11.68 0.18
CA SER A 39 -18.06 -12.03 1.12
C SER A 39 -17.37 -10.78 1.64
N ALA A 40 -16.98 -10.81 2.92
CA ALA A 40 -15.98 -9.90 3.44
C ALA A 40 -14.61 -10.37 2.94
N GLY A 41 -14.00 -9.60 2.03
CA GLY A 41 -12.73 -9.95 1.44
C GLY A 41 -11.52 -9.65 2.33
N PRO A 42 -10.30 -9.83 1.79
CA PRO A 42 -9.09 -9.68 2.56
C PRO A 42 -8.93 -8.25 3.09
N CYS A 43 -8.26 -8.13 4.24
CA CYS A 43 -7.75 -6.83 4.69
C CYS A 43 -6.64 -6.39 3.75
N ILE A 44 -6.86 -5.29 3.04
CA ILE A 44 -5.91 -4.78 2.04
C ILE A 44 -4.98 -3.73 2.63
N ARG A 45 -5.41 -3.02 3.67
CA ARG A 45 -4.55 -2.10 4.45
C ARG A 45 -5.15 -1.77 5.80
N THR A 46 -4.31 -1.23 6.67
CA THR A 46 -4.65 -0.73 8.00
C THR A 46 -3.99 0.62 8.24
N ARG A 47 -4.26 1.26 9.39
CA ARG A 47 -3.51 2.46 9.81
C ARG A 47 -2.00 2.27 9.77
N ASP A 48 -1.55 1.07 10.17
CA ASP A 48 -0.14 0.73 10.38
C ASP A 48 0.49 0.06 9.15
N SER A 49 -0.19 0.09 8.00
CA SER A 49 0.38 -0.44 6.76
C SER A 49 1.56 0.41 6.29
N GLY A 50 2.67 -0.26 5.96
CA GLY A 50 3.81 0.38 5.30
C GLY A 50 3.53 0.81 3.86
N LEU A 51 4.52 1.44 3.23
CA LEU A 51 4.42 2.03 1.89
C LEU A 51 4.05 1.00 0.81
N LEU A 52 4.64 -0.20 0.85
CA LEU A 52 4.34 -1.26 -0.12
C LEU A 52 2.87 -1.73 -0.01
N ALA A 53 2.40 -2.00 1.20
CA ALA A 53 1.01 -2.42 1.43
C ALA A 53 0.02 -1.33 1.02
N LYS A 54 0.33 -0.06 1.30
CA LYS A 54 -0.46 1.10 0.84
C LYS A 54 -0.48 1.20 -0.68
N SER A 55 0.67 1.05 -1.34
CA SER A 55 0.78 1.07 -2.80
C SER A 55 -0.06 -0.04 -3.44
N ASN A 56 0.11 -1.29 -2.99
CA ASN A 56 -0.68 -2.42 -3.49
C ASN A 56 -2.20 -2.22 -3.29
N ALA A 57 -2.61 -1.73 -2.12
CA ALA A 57 -4.03 -1.44 -1.86
C ALA A 57 -4.58 -0.36 -2.80
N ASP A 58 -3.84 0.73 -3.01
CA ASP A 58 -4.25 1.82 -3.91
C ASP A 58 -4.28 1.35 -5.37
N SER A 59 -3.33 0.52 -5.81
CA SER A 59 -3.32 -0.07 -7.14
C SER A 59 -4.51 -1.01 -7.38
N LEU A 60 -4.90 -1.81 -6.38
CA LEU A 60 -6.11 -2.65 -6.47
C LEU A 60 -7.37 -1.77 -6.61
N ILE A 61 -7.52 -0.77 -5.74
CA ILE A 61 -8.68 0.13 -5.75
C ILE A 61 -8.77 0.84 -7.11
N ALA A 62 -7.66 1.42 -7.59
CA ALA A 62 -7.62 2.08 -8.89
C ALA A 62 -7.96 1.12 -10.04
N HIS A 63 -7.53 -0.14 -9.97
CA HIS A 63 -7.92 -1.17 -10.93
C HIS A 63 -9.43 -1.39 -10.94
N LEU A 64 -10.02 -1.61 -9.76
CA LEU A 64 -11.45 -1.88 -9.61
C LEU A 64 -12.32 -0.68 -10.04
N GLU A 65 -11.90 0.54 -9.68
CA GLU A 65 -12.58 1.78 -10.08
C GLU A 65 -12.48 2.05 -11.59
N SER A 66 -11.40 1.60 -12.23
CA SER A 66 -11.20 1.79 -13.67
C SER A 66 -12.13 0.94 -14.56
N ASP A 67 -12.82 -0.04 -13.98
CA ASP A 67 -13.73 -0.94 -14.69
C ASP A 67 -15.18 -0.76 -14.21
N PRO A 68 -15.99 0.06 -14.91
CA PRO A 68 -17.37 0.34 -14.53
C PRO A 68 -18.27 -0.89 -14.51
N SER A 69 -17.89 -2.01 -15.14
CA SER A 69 -18.70 -3.23 -15.10
C SER A 69 -18.56 -4.02 -13.80
N LEU A 70 -17.70 -3.58 -12.89
CA LEU A 70 -17.57 -4.14 -11.53
C LEU A 70 -18.27 -3.29 -10.47
N SER A 71 -18.75 -2.08 -10.78
CA SER A 71 -19.16 -1.08 -9.77
C SER A 71 -20.23 -1.55 -8.77
N ASP A 72 -21.07 -2.50 -9.16
CA ASP A 72 -22.19 -2.99 -8.35
C ASP A 72 -21.86 -4.32 -7.62
N ASP A 73 -20.62 -4.78 -7.76
CA ASP A 73 -20.15 -6.07 -7.26
C ASP A 73 -19.06 -5.96 -6.19
N TRP A 74 -18.67 -4.74 -5.82
CA TRP A 74 -17.74 -4.52 -4.71
C TRP A 74 -17.97 -3.19 -4.00
N GLU A 75 -17.45 -3.12 -2.79
CA GLU A 75 -17.39 -1.91 -1.99
C GLU A 75 -16.12 -1.95 -1.11
N LEU A 76 -15.53 -0.78 -0.86
CA LEU A 76 -14.49 -0.65 0.15
C LEU A 76 -15.16 -0.45 1.51
N VAL A 77 -14.90 -1.35 2.46
CA VAL A 77 -15.43 -1.27 3.81
C VAL A 77 -14.31 -1.03 4.80
N THR A 78 -14.43 0.06 5.56
CA THR A 78 -13.54 0.37 6.67
C THR A 78 -14.17 -0.07 7.98
N PHE A 79 -13.47 -0.94 8.70
CA PHE A 79 -13.86 -1.36 10.05
C PHE A 79 -12.97 -0.67 11.08
N ASN A 80 -13.57 -0.18 12.16
CA ASN A 80 -12.80 0.20 13.34
C ASN A 80 -12.23 -1.06 13.99
N HIS A 81 -10.95 -1.04 14.32
CA HIS A 81 -10.24 -2.18 14.87
C HIS A 81 -9.38 -1.76 16.06
N TRP A 82 -9.51 -2.45 17.19
CA TRP A 82 -8.87 -2.01 18.43
C TRP A 82 -7.34 -1.99 18.37
N ALA A 83 -6.73 -2.92 17.61
CA ALA A 83 -5.27 -3.09 17.60
C ALA A 83 -4.56 -2.05 16.70
N CYS A 84 -5.16 -1.75 15.54
CA CYS A 84 -4.56 -0.92 14.50
C CYS A 84 -5.43 0.30 14.15
N GLY A 85 -6.39 0.66 14.98
CA GLY A 85 -7.34 1.76 14.74
C GLY A 85 -8.42 1.40 13.72
N TRP A 86 -8.03 0.99 12.52
CA TRP A 86 -8.95 0.62 11.45
C TRP A 86 -8.32 -0.39 10.47
N THR A 87 -9.19 -1.10 9.76
CA THR A 87 -8.83 -2.01 8.65
C THR A 87 -9.72 -1.73 7.45
N ASP A 88 -9.14 -1.61 6.27
CA ASP A 88 -9.86 -1.59 5.00
C ASP A 88 -9.93 -3.00 4.42
N GLN A 89 -11.11 -3.38 3.96
CA GLN A 89 -11.39 -4.64 3.28
C GLN A 89 -12.20 -4.37 2.01
N VAL A 90 -12.01 -5.23 1.00
CA VAL A 90 -12.90 -5.26 -0.17
C VAL A 90 -14.04 -6.20 0.14
N SER A 91 -15.25 -5.69 0.35
CA SER A 91 -16.47 -6.51 0.35
C SER A 91 -16.89 -6.72 -1.10
N PHE A 92 -17.20 -7.95 -1.50
CA PHE A 92 -17.48 -8.25 -2.90
C PHE A 92 -18.52 -9.35 -3.07
N ARG A 93 -19.20 -9.33 -4.21
CA ARG A 93 -20.12 -10.40 -4.61
C ARG A 93 -19.33 -11.62 -5.05
N THR A 94 -19.45 -12.75 -4.35
CA THR A 94 -18.72 -13.98 -4.64
C THR A 94 -19.35 -14.78 -5.78
N VAL A 95 -20.68 -14.80 -5.85
CA VAL A 95 -21.43 -15.50 -6.92
C VAL A 95 -22.38 -14.58 -7.66
N ASP A 96 -22.54 -14.81 -8.96
CA ASP A 96 -23.51 -14.12 -9.81
C ASP A 96 -24.96 -14.62 -9.58
N GLY A 97 -25.92 -14.03 -10.29
CA GLY A 97 -27.33 -14.45 -10.23
C GLY A 97 -27.62 -15.88 -10.69
N HIS A 98 -26.62 -16.61 -11.18
CA HIS A 98 -26.69 -18.01 -11.56
C HIS A 98 -25.94 -18.93 -10.58
N GLY A 99 -25.43 -18.39 -9.47
CA GLY A 99 -24.66 -19.13 -8.47
C GLY A 99 -23.25 -19.51 -8.93
N LYS A 100 -22.73 -18.88 -10.00
CA LYS A 100 -21.36 -19.11 -10.48
C LYS A 100 -20.44 -18.05 -9.91
N ALA A 101 -19.15 -18.35 -9.77
CA ALA A 101 -18.16 -17.35 -9.36
C ALA A 101 -18.28 -16.09 -10.21
N SER A 102 -18.51 -14.97 -9.52
CA SER A 102 -18.69 -13.65 -10.12
C SER A 102 -17.42 -13.20 -10.83
N ARG A 103 -17.53 -12.09 -11.56
CA ARG A 103 -16.37 -11.50 -12.21
C ARG A 103 -15.39 -10.88 -11.21
N ILE A 104 -15.89 -10.09 -10.24
CA ILE A 104 -15.06 -9.48 -9.21
C ILE A 104 -14.26 -10.53 -8.42
N PHE A 105 -14.86 -11.68 -8.13
CA PHE A 105 -14.16 -12.73 -7.39
C PHE A 105 -12.96 -13.27 -8.18
N ARG A 106 -13.10 -13.41 -9.50
CA ARG A 106 -11.97 -13.80 -10.38
C ARG A 106 -10.90 -12.74 -10.41
N VAL A 107 -11.27 -11.45 -10.49
CA VAL A 107 -10.31 -10.33 -10.43
C VAL A 107 -9.50 -10.38 -9.14
N LEU A 108 -10.16 -10.52 -7.99
CA LEU A 108 -9.49 -10.54 -6.69
C LEU A 108 -8.59 -11.77 -6.51
N MET A 109 -9.02 -12.94 -7.01
CA MET A 109 -8.20 -14.14 -6.99
C MET A 109 -6.98 -14.04 -7.91
N ALA A 110 -7.12 -13.39 -9.07
CA ALA A 110 -6.02 -13.16 -9.99
C ALA A 110 -5.04 -12.13 -9.44
N TRP A 111 -5.55 -11.08 -8.80
CA TRP A 111 -4.76 -10.11 -8.06
C TRP A 111 -3.93 -10.78 -6.96
N GLN A 112 -4.56 -11.62 -6.14
CA GLN A 112 -3.85 -12.36 -5.08
C GLN A 112 -2.79 -13.29 -5.67
N ALA A 113 -3.12 -14.06 -6.71
CA ALA A 113 -2.17 -14.95 -7.36
C ALA A 113 -0.97 -14.19 -7.96
N ALA A 114 -1.20 -13.00 -8.53
CA ALA A 114 -0.14 -12.14 -9.03
C ALA A 114 0.77 -11.64 -7.90
N LEU A 115 0.19 -11.23 -6.76
CA LEU A 115 0.97 -10.80 -5.58
C LEU A 115 1.73 -11.94 -4.90
N ASP A 116 1.20 -13.17 -4.94
CA ASP A 116 1.89 -14.35 -4.44
C ASP A 116 3.13 -14.70 -5.29
N ASP A 117 3.10 -14.43 -6.60
CA ASP A 117 4.22 -14.59 -7.51
C ASP A 117 5.22 -13.42 -7.41
N TYR A 118 4.71 -12.19 -7.35
CA TYR A 118 5.50 -10.97 -7.21
C TYR A 118 4.80 -9.94 -6.30
N PRO A 119 5.36 -9.60 -5.13
CA PRO A 119 4.64 -8.89 -4.07
C PRO A 119 4.42 -7.39 -4.33
N VAL A 120 4.75 -6.89 -5.52
CA VAL A 120 4.64 -5.47 -5.90
C VAL A 120 3.68 -5.33 -7.07
N ALA A 121 2.56 -4.65 -6.84
CA ALA A 121 1.57 -4.41 -7.88
C ALA A 121 1.97 -3.29 -8.85
N ASP A 122 2.60 -2.24 -8.33
CA ASP A 122 3.03 -1.06 -9.09
C ASP A 122 4.39 -0.57 -8.58
N GLU A 123 5.45 -0.95 -9.30
CA GLU A 123 6.83 -0.59 -8.95
C GLU A 123 7.06 0.92 -9.00
N ALA A 124 6.40 1.62 -9.93
CA ALA A 124 6.58 3.06 -10.10
C ALA A 124 5.93 3.82 -8.94
N ASP A 125 4.73 3.41 -8.53
CA ASP A 125 4.07 4.00 -7.36
C ASP A 125 4.83 3.67 -6.06
N TRP A 126 5.26 2.42 -5.88
CA TRP A 126 6.03 2.03 -4.70
C TRP A 126 7.35 2.80 -4.60
N SER A 127 8.14 2.81 -5.68
CA SER A 127 9.42 3.53 -5.72
C SER A 127 9.25 5.04 -5.47
N ARG A 128 8.18 5.65 -6.01
CA ARG A 128 7.85 7.05 -5.74
C ARG A 128 7.58 7.28 -4.25
N ARG A 129 6.80 6.41 -3.59
CA ARG A 129 6.51 6.52 -2.17
C ARG A 129 7.74 6.33 -1.30
N GLU A 130 8.62 5.40 -1.65
CA GLU A 130 9.89 5.21 -0.94
C GLU A 130 10.74 6.48 -1.02
N HIS A 131 10.89 7.04 -2.21
CA HIS A 131 11.61 8.29 -2.40
C HIS A 131 10.98 9.45 -1.60
N GLU A 132 9.66 9.62 -1.67
CA GLU A 132 8.94 10.65 -0.89
C GLU A 132 9.15 10.47 0.62
N GLY A 133 9.07 9.24 1.12
CA GLY A 133 9.32 8.93 2.53
C GLY A 133 10.76 9.20 2.96
N GLN A 134 11.75 8.90 2.11
CA GLN A 134 13.16 9.21 2.38
C GLN A 134 13.41 10.72 2.45
N VAL A 135 12.80 11.48 1.54
CA VAL A 135 12.87 12.94 1.50
C VAL A 135 12.19 13.57 2.73
N GLU A 136 11.05 13.03 3.15
CA GLU A 136 10.36 13.44 4.39
C GLU A 136 11.21 13.11 5.63
N TYR A 137 11.79 11.90 5.69
CA TYR A 137 12.70 11.51 6.76
C TYR A 137 13.88 12.49 6.87
N ILE A 138 14.54 12.83 5.75
CA ILE A 138 15.62 13.83 5.72
C ILE A 138 15.13 15.16 6.27
N ARG A 139 13.96 15.63 5.81
CA ARG A 139 13.39 16.91 6.24
C ARG A 139 13.20 16.98 7.75
N ASP A 140 12.71 15.90 8.35
CA ASP A 140 12.33 15.86 9.76
C ASP A 140 13.50 15.53 10.69
N ASN A 141 14.52 14.82 10.18
CA ASN A 141 15.61 14.28 11.01
C ASN A 141 16.97 14.93 10.76
N THR A 142 17.11 15.84 9.79
CA THR A 142 18.38 16.55 9.56
C THR A 142 18.51 17.75 10.51
N PRO A 143 19.39 17.71 11.52
CA PRO A 143 19.64 18.88 12.36
C PRO A 143 20.50 19.92 11.64
N ASP A 144 20.46 21.16 12.12
CA ASP A 144 21.47 22.19 11.82
C ASP A 144 21.62 22.60 10.34
N VAL A 145 20.51 22.56 9.58
CA VAL A 145 20.42 23.16 8.25
C VAL A 145 20.32 24.68 8.38
N ASP A 146 21.25 25.40 7.77
CA ASP A 146 21.19 26.85 7.58
C ASP A 146 20.14 27.17 6.50
N ILE A 147 18.90 27.36 6.94
CA ILE A 147 17.74 27.62 6.07
C ILE A 147 17.86 28.93 5.26
N ASP A 148 18.72 29.86 5.67
CA ASP A 148 18.94 31.10 4.90
C ASP A 148 19.86 30.84 3.69
N LYS A 149 20.66 29.77 3.72
CA LYS A 149 21.54 29.34 2.62
C LYS A 149 20.92 28.21 1.78
N ALA A 150 20.11 27.35 2.39
CA ALA A 150 19.55 26.18 1.75
C ALA A 150 18.40 26.55 0.80
N PRO A 151 18.28 25.91 -0.38
CA PRO A 151 17.12 26.09 -1.27
C PRO A 151 15.87 25.41 -0.71
N ASP A 152 14.68 25.76 -1.22
CA ASP A 152 13.40 25.18 -0.76
C ASP A 152 13.35 23.64 -0.87
N ASN A 153 14.06 23.08 -1.85
CA ASN A 153 14.17 21.64 -2.12
C ASN A 153 15.46 21.02 -1.55
N TRP A 154 15.97 21.58 -0.45
CA TRP A 154 17.18 21.06 0.19
C TRP A 154 17.09 19.59 0.59
N PRO A 155 15.93 19.02 1.04
CA PRO A 155 15.87 17.60 1.39
C PRO A 155 16.13 16.70 0.19
N GLU A 156 15.61 17.05 -0.99
CA GLU A 156 15.84 16.33 -2.24
C GLU A 156 17.31 16.41 -2.69
N MET A 157 17.99 17.52 -2.40
CA MET A 157 19.42 17.67 -2.69
C MET A 157 20.29 16.85 -1.75
N VAL A 158 19.94 16.78 -0.45
CA VAL A 158 20.60 15.89 0.51
C VAL A 158 20.40 14.43 0.07
N PHE A 159 19.18 14.06 -0.30
CA PHE A 159 18.88 12.74 -0.85
C PHE A 159 19.77 12.41 -2.04
N SER A 160 19.83 13.31 -3.03
CA SER A 160 20.64 13.13 -4.24
C SER A 160 22.13 12.97 -3.92
N TYR A 161 22.65 13.75 -2.96
CA TYR A 161 24.04 13.63 -2.51
C TYR A 161 24.32 12.25 -1.89
N LEU A 162 23.45 11.79 -0.99
CA LEU A 162 23.60 10.49 -0.33
C LEU A 162 23.54 9.35 -1.34
N TRP A 163 22.59 9.42 -2.28
CA TRP A 163 22.45 8.47 -3.37
C TRP A 163 23.72 8.36 -4.22
N ASP A 164 24.23 9.50 -4.71
CA ASP A 164 25.46 9.54 -5.51
C ASP A 164 26.69 9.04 -4.74
N ALA A 165 26.71 9.24 -3.42
CA ALA A 165 27.75 8.75 -2.52
C ALA A 165 27.61 7.26 -2.15
N ASN A 166 26.60 6.54 -2.68
CA ASN A 166 26.25 5.16 -2.31
C ASN A 166 25.92 4.99 -0.81
N HIS A 167 25.32 6.01 -0.22
CA HIS A 167 24.75 5.95 1.12
C HIS A 167 23.26 5.64 1.00
N TYR A 168 22.93 4.36 1.18
CA TYR A 168 21.56 3.85 1.06
C TYR A 168 20.86 3.93 2.41
N PHE A 169 19.58 4.28 2.36
CA PHE A 169 18.69 4.15 3.50
C PHE A 169 18.50 2.66 3.82
N GLN A 170 18.47 2.33 5.10
CA GLN A 170 17.96 1.06 5.58
C GLN A 170 16.46 1.03 5.30
N ASP A 171 16.00 -0.03 4.64
CA ASP A 171 14.59 -0.21 4.31
C ASP A 171 13.74 -0.30 5.59
N THR A 172 12.70 0.51 5.63
CA THR A 172 11.67 0.50 6.67
C THR A 172 10.32 0.67 6.00
N ASP A 173 9.27 0.22 6.69
CA ASP A 173 7.90 0.31 6.21
C ASP A 173 7.43 1.75 5.90
N ASP A 174 8.16 2.78 6.34
CA ASP A 174 7.75 4.19 6.29
C ASP A 174 8.73 5.11 5.53
N GLY A 175 9.57 4.58 4.65
CA GLY A 175 10.46 5.41 3.81
C GLY A 175 11.92 5.45 4.27
N GLY A 176 12.33 4.48 5.07
CA GLY A 176 13.73 4.20 5.37
C GLY A 176 14.36 5.04 6.47
N TRP A 177 15.57 4.64 6.86
CA TRP A 177 16.37 5.29 7.91
C TRP A 177 17.84 5.37 7.52
N ILE A 178 18.56 6.39 7.98
CA ILE A 178 20.01 6.51 7.80
C ILE A 178 20.64 7.16 9.04
N GLU A 179 21.93 6.92 9.29
CA GLU A 179 22.64 7.50 10.43
C GLU A 179 22.73 9.03 10.36
N ASP A 180 22.51 9.72 11.49
CA ASP A 180 22.60 11.18 11.62
C ASP A 180 23.93 11.74 11.12
N GLU A 181 25.04 11.02 11.32
CA GLU A 181 26.36 11.45 10.83
C GLU A 181 26.41 11.59 9.30
N ARG A 182 25.62 10.81 8.56
CA ARG A 182 25.53 10.90 7.09
C ARG A 182 24.73 12.10 6.65
N LEU A 183 23.63 12.40 7.35
CA LEU A 183 22.87 13.63 7.11
C LEU A 183 23.75 14.86 7.35
N LEU A 184 24.49 14.87 8.46
CA LEU A 184 25.44 15.94 8.81
C LEU A 184 26.58 16.08 7.79
N GLU A 185 27.13 14.96 7.31
CA GLU A 185 28.14 14.94 6.25
C GLU A 185 27.59 15.59 4.97
N ALA A 186 26.37 15.22 4.56
CA ALA A 186 25.73 15.74 3.37
C ALA A 186 25.49 17.25 3.43
N ILE A 187 24.90 17.77 4.52
CA ILE A 187 24.62 19.22 4.63
C ILE A 187 25.91 20.05 4.69
N ARG A 188 26.99 19.52 5.28
CA ARG A 188 28.31 20.17 5.29
C ARG A 188 28.92 20.18 3.90
N ALA A 189 28.83 19.07 3.16
CA ALA A 189 29.29 19.00 1.79
C ALA A 189 28.53 19.96 0.86
N LEU A 190 27.24 20.18 1.14
CA LEU A 190 26.38 21.12 0.41
C LEU A 190 26.55 22.58 0.86
N GLY A 191 27.30 22.83 1.94
CA GLY A 191 27.62 24.18 2.43
C GLY A 191 26.50 24.83 3.24
N TRP A 192 25.59 24.04 3.79
CA TRP A 192 24.42 24.49 4.55
C TRP A 192 24.53 24.23 6.06
N SER A 193 25.75 24.04 6.55
CA SER A 193 26.03 23.97 7.99
C SER A 193 27.42 24.54 8.24
N GLU A 194 27.61 25.18 9.39
CA GLU A 194 28.92 25.72 9.77
C GLU A 194 29.92 24.57 10.01
N PRO A 195 31.19 24.73 9.61
CA PRO A 195 32.21 23.77 9.99
C PRO A 195 32.34 23.75 11.52
N VAL A 196 32.26 22.56 12.13
CA VAL A 196 32.56 22.41 13.55
C VAL A 196 34.04 22.74 13.75
N GLU A 197 34.34 23.83 14.47
CA GLU A 197 35.71 24.12 14.91
C GLU A 197 36.19 22.92 15.76
N ILE A 198 37.23 22.25 15.30
CA ILE A 198 37.93 21.16 16.02
C ILE A 198 39.00 21.77 16.92
#